data_AF-S9RZK8-F1
#
_entry.id   AF-S9RZK8-F1
#
_cell.length_a   1.000
_cell.length_b   1.000
_cell.length_c   1.000
_cell.angle_alpha   90.00
_cell.angle_beta   90.00
_cell.angle_gamma   90.00
#
_symmetry.space_group_name_H-M   'P 1'
#
loop_
_entity.id
_entity.type
_entity.pdbx_description
1 polymer ?
#
loop_
_entity_poly.entity_id
_entity_poly.type
_entity_poly.pdbx_seq_one_letter_code
_entity_poly.pdbx_strand_id
1 'polypeptide(L)'
;MLRAAAQQVLTGLQSRSFSTGREFCGLLGRNADGAIISTHPRKGSADNCQPHEFRTPGVVPLASFHTHGAYDHDADSEVPSYEDLRADMEEGLIGFIATPGGRLWVNLPKQGMSRQLCGLRCLPQDRYFQQGDWGLIRDKYTLRQLKGRRQLY
;
A
#
# COMPACT_ATOMS: atom_id res chain seq x y z
N MET A 1 9.66 12.40 7.38
CA MET A 1 10.09 11.16 8.07
C MET A 1 9.16 9.99 7.75
N LEU A 2 7.85 10.06 8.03
CA LEU A 2 6.91 8.94 7.81
C LEU A 2 6.89 8.39 6.36
N ARG A 3 6.73 9.26 5.35
CA ARG A 3 6.79 8.86 3.93
C ARG A 3 8.11 8.16 3.56
N ALA A 4 9.24 8.67 4.05
CA ALA A 4 10.55 8.11 3.73
C ALA A 4 10.69 6.70 4.33
N ALA A 5 10.23 6.50 5.55
CA ALA A 5 10.19 5.18 6.19
C ALA A 5 9.29 4.20 5.40
N ALA A 6 8.09 4.63 4.99
CA ALA A 6 7.21 3.82 4.15
C ALA A 6 7.87 3.44 2.82
N GLN A 7 8.47 4.42 2.13
CA GLN A 7 9.14 4.20 0.86
C GLN A 7 10.32 3.22 1.00
N GLN A 8 11.11 3.33 2.07
CA GLN A 8 12.23 2.42 2.34
C GLN A 8 11.74 0.98 2.58
N VAL A 9 10.75 0.81 3.46
CA VAL A 9 10.18 -0.52 3.76
C VAL A 9 9.56 -1.15 2.52
N LEU A 10 8.74 -0.40 1.77
CA LEU A 10 8.08 -0.90 0.57
C LEU A 10 9.10 -1.24 -0.53
N THR A 11 10.14 -0.43 -0.73
CA THR A 11 11.23 -0.75 -1.67
C THR A 11 11.86 -2.10 -1.37
N GLY A 12 12.14 -2.39 -0.10
CA GLY A 12 12.73 -3.66 0.32
C GLY A 12 11.80 -4.88 0.20
N LEU A 13 10.48 -4.66 0.16
CA LEU A 13 9.49 -5.75 0.11
C LEU A 13 9.10 -6.17 -1.31
N GLN A 14 9.17 -5.27 -2.29
CA GLN A 14 8.69 -5.51 -3.66
C GLN A 14 9.23 -6.81 -4.27
N SER A 15 10.55 -7.06 -4.21
CA SER A 15 11.13 -8.29 -4.79
C SER A 15 10.53 -9.56 -4.20
N ARG A 16 10.28 -9.58 -2.87
CA ARG A 16 9.65 -10.71 -2.19
C ARG A 16 8.16 -10.81 -2.53
N SER A 17 7.46 -9.68 -2.61
CA SER A 17 6.06 -9.62 -3.06
C SER A 17 5.91 -10.28 -4.44
N PHE A 18 6.68 -9.81 -5.42
CA PHE A 18 6.64 -10.29 -6.80
C PHE A 18 6.99 -11.77 -6.90
N SER A 19 8.06 -12.22 -6.23
CA SER A 19 8.48 -13.62 -6.29
C SER A 19 7.47 -14.61 -5.69
N THR A 20 6.59 -14.13 -4.80
CA THR A 20 5.61 -14.99 -4.12
C THR A 20 4.18 -14.78 -4.62
N GLY A 21 3.91 -13.70 -5.37
CA GLY A 21 2.56 -13.30 -5.73
C GLY A 21 1.72 -12.94 -4.51
N ARG A 22 2.32 -12.38 -3.46
CA ARG A 22 1.64 -12.11 -2.19
C ARG A 22 1.94 -10.73 -1.66
N GLU A 23 0.92 -10.13 -1.07
CA GLU A 23 1.06 -8.89 -0.35
C GLU A 23 1.91 -9.05 0.90
N PHE A 24 2.62 -7.97 1.24
CA PHE A 24 3.32 -7.81 2.51
C PHE A 24 2.90 -6.51 3.16
N CYS A 25 2.48 -6.57 4.43
CA CYS A 25 1.94 -5.43 5.15
C CYS A 25 2.53 -5.27 6.56
N GLY A 26 2.35 -4.09 7.13
CA GLY A 26 2.72 -3.77 8.49
C GLY A 26 2.25 -2.38 8.90
N LEU A 27 2.67 -1.95 10.08
CA LEU A 27 2.43 -0.61 10.60
C LEU A 27 3.74 0.16 10.73
N LEU A 28 3.66 1.48 10.56
CA LEU A 28 4.66 2.44 10.99
C LEU A 28 4.13 3.18 12.20
N GLY A 29 4.99 3.37 13.20
CA GLY A 29 4.64 4.04 14.44
C GLY A 29 5.80 4.86 14.97
N ARG A 30 5.48 5.74 15.92
CA ARG A 30 6.48 6.57 16.61
C ARG A 30 6.74 6.01 18.00
N ASN A 31 7.99 5.70 18.33
CA ASN A 31 8.39 5.27 19.67
C ASN A 31 8.58 6.47 20.62
N ALA A 32 8.90 6.19 21.89
CA ALA A 32 9.10 7.20 22.92
C ALA A 32 10.24 8.20 22.59
N ASP A 33 11.26 7.78 21.86
CA ASP A 33 12.38 8.64 21.42
C ASP A 33 12.02 9.51 20.20
N GLY A 34 10.80 9.40 19.69
CA GLY A 34 10.33 10.12 18.50
C GLY A 34 10.74 9.49 17.17
N ALA A 35 11.45 8.36 17.18
CA ALA A 35 11.86 7.63 15.99
C ALA A 35 10.66 6.91 15.33
N ILE A 36 10.67 6.86 13.99
CA ILE A 36 9.70 6.06 13.23
C ILE A 36 10.24 4.62 13.13
N ILE A 37 9.47 3.67 13.63
CA ILE A 37 9.75 2.24 13.56
C ILE A 37 8.63 1.51 12.82
N SER A 38 8.92 0.30 12.32
CA SER A 38 7.92 -0.56 11.68
C SER A 38 7.67 -1.83 12.49
N THR A 39 6.48 -2.40 12.34
CA THR A 39 6.27 -3.81 12.70
C THR A 39 7.07 -4.71 11.75
N HIS A 40 7.29 -5.96 12.13
CA HIS A 40 7.77 -6.95 11.16
C HIS A 40 6.75 -7.13 10.03
N PRO A 41 7.15 -7.07 8.75
CA PRO A 41 6.23 -7.27 7.64
C PRO A 41 5.62 -8.68 7.67
N ARG A 42 4.29 -8.74 7.63
CA ARG A 42 3.54 -9.99 7.55
C ARG A 42 3.26 -10.33 6.09
N LYS A 43 3.35 -11.61 5.74
CA LYS A 43 2.92 -12.14 4.44
C LYS A 43 1.40 -12.35 4.43
N GLY A 44 0.72 -11.79 3.44
CA GLY A 44 -0.72 -11.92 3.19
C GLY A 44 -1.07 -12.94 2.11
N SER A 45 -2.28 -12.81 1.55
CA SER A 45 -2.74 -13.48 0.33
C SER A 45 -2.31 -12.67 -0.91
N ALA A 46 -2.91 -12.95 -2.06
CA ALA A 46 -2.64 -12.20 -3.28
C ALA A 46 -3.28 -10.79 -3.28
N ASP A 47 -4.27 -10.59 -2.43
CA ASP A 47 -5.26 -9.51 -2.48
C ASP A 47 -5.69 -9.00 -1.08
N ASN A 48 -5.01 -9.45 -0.02
CA ASN A 48 -5.30 -9.05 1.35
C ASN A 48 -4.09 -9.27 2.26
N CYS A 49 -3.88 -8.34 3.20
CA CYS A 49 -2.92 -8.50 4.28
C CYS A 49 -3.35 -7.72 5.52
N GLN A 50 -3.44 -8.43 6.66
CA GLN A 50 -3.69 -7.80 7.96
C GLN A 50 -2.39 -7.64 8.75
N PRO A 51 -1.96 -6.42 9.11
CA PRO A 51 -0.73 -6.23 9.88
C PRO A 51 -0.86 -6.73 11.33
N HIS A 52 0.27 -7.05 11.95
CA HIS A 52 0.33 -7.25 13.40
C HIS A 52 0.42 -5.91 14.12
N GLU A 53 -0.08 -5.85 15.36
CA GLU A 53 0.11 -4.70 16.24
C GLU A 53 1.58 -4.57 16.71
N PHE A 54 1.93 -3.38 17.20
CA PHE A 54 3.20 -3.17 17.87
C PHE A 54 3.25 -3.95 19.19
N ARG A 55 4.25 -4.82 19.33
CA ARG A 55 4.53 -5.53 20.60
C ARG A 55 5.29 -4.65 21.61
N THR A 56 5.97 -3.62 21.11
CA THR A 56 6.72 -2.68 21.95
C THR A 56 5.75 -1.68 22.59
N PRO A 57 5.71 -1.59 23.92
CA PRO A 57 4.87 -0.60 24.61
C PRO A 57 5.25 0.84 24.24
N GLY A 58 4.27 1.74 24.27
CA GLY A 58 4.49 3.18 24.06
C GLY A 58 4.72 3.60 22.61
N VAL A 59 4.52 2.70 21.64
CA VAL A 59 4.56 3.04 20.21
C VAL A 59 3.17 3.50 19.76
N VAL A 60 3.10 4.69 19.18
CA VAL A 60 1.86 5.23 18.61
C VAL A 60 1.81 4.88 17.12
N PRO A 61 0.82 4.07 16.65
CA PRO A 61 0.63 3.80 15.23
C PRO A 61 0.31 5.10 14.47
N LEU A 62 0.93 5.28 13.29
CA LEU A 62 0.76 6.47 12.47
C LEU A 62 0.34 6.15 11.04
N ALA A 63 0.76 5.00 10.53
CA ALA A 63 0.43 4.58 9.17
C ALA A 63 0.38 3.06 9.03
N SER A 64 -0.49 2.58 8.14
CA SER A 64 -0.37 1.25 7.55
C SER A 64 0.57 1.32 6.33
N PHE A 65 1.16 0.19 5.97
CA PHE A 65 1.79 0.02 4.67
C PHE A 65 1.48 -1.37 4.13
N HIS A 66 1.34 -1.49 2.82
CA HIS A 66 1.39 -2.78 2.15
C HIS A 66 1.92 -2.70 0.72
N THR A 67 2.37 -3.84 0.22
CA THR A 67 2.63 -4.06 -1.21
C THR A 67 1.40 -4.76 -1.77
N HIS A 68 0.98 -4.40 -2.98
CA HIS A 68 0.22 -5.34 -3.80
C HIS A 68 1.15 -6.47 -4.25
N GLY A 69 0.56 -7.59 -4.66
CA GLY A 69 1.25 -8.80 -5.10
C GLY A 69 2.10 -8.64 -6.35
N ALA A 70 2.40 -9.76 -7.02
CA ALA A 70 2.99 -9.73 -8.36
C ALA A 70 2.01 -9.11 -9.36
N TYR A 71 2.52 -8.66 -10.50
CA TYR A 71 1.62 -8.28 -11.60
C TYR A 71 0.76 -9.47 -12.04
N ASP A 72 -0.54 -9.20 -12.20
CA ASP A 72 -1.55 -10.11 -12.70
C ASP A 72 -2.47 -9.32 -13.66
N HIS A 73 -2.65 -9.81 -14.89
CA HIS A 73 -3.46 -9.12 -15.89
C HIS A 73 -4.94 -9.09 -15.50
N ASP A 74 -5.38 -10.05 -14.69
CA ASP A 74 -6.76 -10.15 -14.20
C ASP A 74 -6.97 -9.38 -12.90
N ALA A 75 -6.00 -8.56 -12.44
CA ALA A 75 -6.13 -7.77 -11.21
C ALA A 75 -5.70 -6.30 -11.35
N ASP A 76 -6.53 -5.40 -10.84
CA ASP A 76 -6.37 -3.93 -10.81
C ASP A 76 -5.46 -3.57 -9.64
N SER A 77 -4.26 -4.10 -9.72
CA SER A 77 -3.22 -4.03 -8.71
C SER A 77 -2.41 -2.73 -8.79
N GLU A 78 -2.79 -1.77 -9.64
CA GLU A 78 -2.04 -0.53 -9.84
C GLU A 78 -2.64 0.70 -9.13
N VAL A 79 -3.79 0.55 -8.47
CA VAL A 79 -4.43 1.57 -7.64
C VAL A 79 -4.89 0.95 -6.31
N PRO A 80 -4.92 1.69 -5.19
CA PRO A 80 -5.49 1.18 -3.94
C PRO A 80 -6.93 0.70 -4.16
N SER A 81 -7.31 -0.40 -3.52
CA SER A 81 -8.67 -0.93 -3.55
C SER A 81 -9.65 -0.08 -2.73
N TYR A 82 -10.95 -0.33 -2.89
CA TYR A 82 -11.97 0.27 -2.03
C TYR A 82 -11.75 -0.13 -0.57
N GLU A 83 -11.40 -1.39 -0.33
CA GLU A 83 -11.12 -1.97 0.96
C GLU A 83 -9.94 -1.29 1.65
N ASP A 84 -8.85 -1.00 0.93
CA ASP A 84 -7.67 -0.32 1.47
C ASP A 84 -8.03 1.04 2.06
N LEU A 85 -8.66 1.90 1.25
CA LEU A 85 -9.01 3.24 1.70
C LEU A 85 -10.07 3.21 2.81
N ARG A 86 -11.04 2.28 2.73
CA ARG A 86 -12.07 2.14 3.77
C ARG A 86 -11.44 1.71 5.11
N ALA A 87 -10.55 0.73 5.10
CA ALA A 87 -9.88 0.25 6.31
C ALA A 87 -9.05 1.37 6.96
N ASP A 88 -8.22 2.07 6.17
CA ASP A 88 -7.43 3.21 6.67
C ASP A 88 -8.31 4.32 7.25
N MET A 89 -9.50 4.56 6.67
CA MET A 89 -10.49 5.50 7.20
C MET A 89 -11.08 5.05 8.55
N GLU A 90 -11.42 3.76 8.68
CA GLU A 90 -11.96 3.18 9.92
C GLU A 90 -10.92 3.16 11.05
N GLU A 91 -9.67 2.87 10.72
CA GLU A 91 -8.56 2.82 11.66
C GLU A 91 -7.96 4.22 11.95
N GLY A 92 -8.28 5.22 11.12
CA GLY A 92 -7.73 6.57 11.24
C GLY A 92 -6.24 6.66 10.89
N LEU A 93 -5.72 5.71 10.11
CA LEU A 93 -4.31 5.60 9.72
C LEU A 93 -4.06 6.13 8.31
N ILE A 94 -2.90 6.75 8.10
CA ILE A 94 -2.42 7.02 6.74
C ILE A 94 -1.99 5.68 6.13
N GLY A 95 -2.43 5.33 4.93
CA GLY A 95 -1.98 4.10 4.27
C GLY A 95 -0.95 4.36 3.19
N PHE A 96 0.11 3.56 3.09
CA PHE A 96 1.07 3.60 1.98
C PHE A 96 1.04 2.30 1.19
N ILE A 97 0.89 2.40 -0.13
CA ILE A 97 0.71 1.25 -1.00
C ILE A 97 1.74 1.27 -2.12
N ALA A 98 2.44 0.16 -2.34
CA ALA A 98 3.34 -0.05 -3.48
C ALA A 98 2.74 -1.06 -4.46
N THR A 99 2.84 -0.76 -5.76
CA THR A 99 2.19 -1.56 -6.82
C THR A 99 3.20 -2.26 -7.74
N PRO A 100 2.80 -3.26 -8.55
CA PRO A 100 3.70 -3.96 -9.47
C PRO A 100 4.42 -3.06 -10.47
N GLY A 101 3.76 -2.03 -10.97
CA GLY A 101 4.33 -1.01 -11.87
C GLY A 101 5.34 -0.08 -11.18
N GLY A 102 5.53 -0.22 -9.86
CA GLY A 102 6.45 0.58 -9.06
C GLY A 102 5.86 1.91 -8.61
N ARG A 103 4.54 2.08 -8.62
CA ARG A 103 3.88 3.29 -8.11
C ARG A 103 3.92 3.28 -6.59
N LEU A 104 3.92 4.48 -6.00
CA LEU A 104 3.70 4.67 -4.57
C LEU A 104 2.47 5.53 -4.36
N TRP A 105 1.53 5.02 -3.58
CA TRP A 105 0.27 5.65 -3.23
C TRP A 105 0.23 6.02 -1.75
N VAL A 106 -0.62 6.98 -1.42
CA VAL A 106 -1.00 7.31 -0.05
C VAL A 106 -2.52 7.41 0.09
N ASN A 107 -3.08 6.70 1.06
CA ASN A 107 -4.46 6.86 1.53
C ASN A 107 -4.50 7.95 2.60
N LEU A 108 -5.40 8.91 2.43
CA LEU A 108 -5.59 10.06 3.31
C LEU A 108 -6.97 9.94 3.97
N PRO A 109 -7.06 9.31 5.16
CA PRO A 109 -8.34 8.89 5.74
C PRO A 109 -9.28 10.07 6.03
N LYS A 110 -8.74 11.18 6.55
CA LYS A 110 -9.51 12.41 6.82
C LYS A 110 -10.11 13.05 5.57
N GLN A 111 -9.56 12.74 4.40
CA GLN A 111 -10.01 13.29 3.12
C GLN A 111 -10.85 12.28 2.32
N GLY A 112 -10.92 11.01 2.74
CA GLY A 112 -11.60 9.95 2.00
C GLY A 112 -11.06 9.77 0.58
N MET A 113 -9.75 9.90 0.39
CA MET A 113 -9.09 9.79 -0.91
C MET A 113 -7.72 9.12 -0.86
N SER A 114 -7.35 8.50 -1.98
CA SER A 114 -6.01 8.01 -2.29
C SER A 114 -5.33 8.95 -3.28
N ARG A 115 -4.04 9.21 -3.11
CA ARG A 115 -3.22 10.05 -4.00
C ARG A 115 -1.92 9.36 -4.35
N GLN A 116 -1.52 9.45 -5.60
CA GLN A 116 -0.23 8.98 -6.07
C GLN A 116 0.87 9.94 -5.59
N LEU A 117 1.86 9.39 -4.90
CA LEU A 117 3.06 10.12 -4.49
C LEU A 117 4.10 10.14 -5.61
N CYS A 118 4.18 9.08 -6.40
CA CYS A 118 5.00 8.97 -7.60
C CYS A 118 4.52 7.82 -8.50
N GLY A 119 4.82 7.92 -9.80
CA GLY A 119 4.33 7.02 -10.84
C GLY A 119 5.19 5.77 -11.06
N LEU A 120 5.13 5.23 -12.28
CA LEU A 120 5.83 4.01 -12.68
C LEU A 120 7.34 4.10 -12.38
N ARG A 121 7.92 2.96 -12.00
CA ARG A 121 9.36 2.81 -11.69
C ARG A 121 9.88 3.71 -10.56
N CYS A 122 9.00 4.30 -9.76
CA CYS A 122 9.41 5.03 -8.55
C CYS A 122 9.97 4.08 -7.49
N LEU A 123 9.36 2.90 -7.37
CA LEU A 123 9.82 1.75 -6.61
C LEU A 123 10.18 0.61 -7.58
N PRO A 124 10.80 -0.50 -7.12
CA PRO A 124 11.04 -1.66 -7.96
C PRO A 124 9.76 -2.09 -8.67
N GLN A 125 9.89 -2.30 -9.98
CA GLN A 125 8.83 -2.69 -10.88
C GLN A 125 8.94 -4.20 -11.15
N ASP A 126 7.81 -4.90 -11.14
CA ASP A 126 7.74 -6.30 -11.53
C ASP A 126 8.19 -6.42 -12.99
N ARG A 127 9.06 -7.39 -13.28
CA ARG A 127 9.58 -7.63 -14.63
C ARG A 127 8.50 -8.02 -15.63
N TYR A 128 7.37 -8.52 -15.15
CA TYR A 128 6.23 -8.93 -15.98
C TYR A 128 5.18 -7.83 -16.14
N PHE A 129 5.34 -6.70 -15.46
CA PHE A 129 4.37 -5.60 -15.50
C PHE A 129 4.07 -5.13 -16.92
N GLN A 130 2.79 -5.08 -17.26
CA GLN A 130 2.30 -4.48 -18.51
C GLN A 130 1.49 -3.23 -18.19
N GLN A 131 1.80 -2.14 -18.88
CA GLN A 131 1.10 -0.89 -18.71
C GLN A 131 -0.16 -0.87 -19.57
N GLY A 132 -1.32 -0.66 -18.94
CA GLY A 132 -2.55 -0.30 -19.64
C GLY A 132 -3.72 -1.28 -19.47
N ASP A 133 -3.51 -2.44 -18.87
CA ASP A 133 -4.57 -3.47 -18.71
C ASP A 133 -5.82 -2.94 -18.00
N TRP A 134 -5.62 -2.06 -17.02
CA TRP A 134 -6.69 -1.46 -16.22
C TRP A 134 -7.01 -0.01 -16.59
N GLY A 135 -6.69 0.35 -17.84
CA GLY A 135 -6.95 1.64 -18.44
C GLY A 135 -6.10 2.77 -17.87
N LEU A 136 -6.59 4.00 -18.03
CA LEU A 136 -5.90 5.19 -17.54
C LEU A 136 -5.97 5.26 -16.00
N ILE A 137 -4.79 5.23 -15.38
CA ILE A 137 -4.62 5.43 -13.94
C ILE A 137 -4.50 6.92 -13.67
N ARG A 138 -5.46 7.48 -12.92
CA ARG A 138 -5.44 8.86 -12.44
C ARG A 138 -4.47 8.99 -11.28
N ASP A 139 -4.08 10.20 -10.92
CA ASP A 139 -3.20 10.49 -9.77
C ASP A 139 -3.95 10.53 -8.43
N LYS A 140 -5.28 10.46 -8.45
CA LYS A 140 -6.14 10.50 -7.26
C LYS A 140 -7.44 9.73 -7.46
N TYR A 141 -7.93 9.15 -6.37
CA TYR A 141 -9.23 8.47 -6.31
C TYR A 141 -9.93 8.76 -4.99
N THR A 142 -11.22 9.08 -5.04
CA THR A 142 -12.08 9.09 -3.85
C THR A 142 -12.58 7.69 -3.54
N LEU A 143 -13.04 7.44 -2.31
CA LEU A 143 -13.65 6.17 -1.93
C LEU A 143 -14.78 5.73 -2.89
N ARG A 144 -15.60 6.67 -3.36
CA ARG A 144 -16.66 6.39 -4.35
C ARG A 144 -16.08 5.93 -5.69
N GLN A 145 -14.99 6.54 -6.14
CA GLN A 145 -14.35 6.14 -7.40
C GLN A 145 -13.71 4.77 -7.28
N LEU A 146 -13.07 4.45 -6.15
CA LEU A 146 -12.52 3.12 -5.88
C LEU A 146 -13.63 2.06 -5.83
N LYS A 147 -14.78 2.37 -5.21
CA LYS A 147 -15.96 1.49 -5.23
C LYS A 147 -16.42 1.17 -6.66
N GLY A 148 -16.35 2.13 -7.57
CA GLY A 148 -16.68 1.91 -8.98
C GLY A 148 -15.69 0.98 -9.70
N ARG A 149 -14.42 0.96 -9.28
CA ARG A 149 -13.41 0.04 -9.82
C ARG A 149 -13.57 -1.38 -9.29
N ARG A 150 -14.02 -1.54 -8.04
CA ARG A 150 -14.35 -2.85 -7.45
C ARG A 150 -15.41 -3.62 -8.25
N GLN A 151 -16.35 -2.92 -8.88
CA GLN A 151 -17.45 -3.52 -9.66
C GLN A 151 -17.06 -4.00 -11.06
N LEU A 152 -15.78 -3.87 -11.45
CA LEU A 152 -15.25 -4.38 -12.71
C LEU A 152 -14.83 -5.87 -12.61
N TYR A 153 -15.14 -6.51 -11.48
CA TYR A 153 -14.94 -7.92 -11.13
C TYR A 153 -16.24 -8.50 -10.60
#